data_AF-A0A3P6RBI8-F1
#
_entry.id   AF-A0A3P6RBI8-F1
#
_cell.length_a   1.000
_cell.length_b   1.000
_cell.length_c   1.000
_cell.angle_alpha   90.00
_cell.angle_beta   90.00
_cell.angle_gamma   90.00
#
_symmetry.space_group_name_H-M   'P 1'
#
loop_
_entity.id
_entity.type
_entity.pdbx_description
1 polymer ?
#
loop_
_entity_poly.entity_id
_entity_poly.type
_entity_poly.pdbx_seq_one_letter_code
_entity_poly.pdbx_strand_id
1 'polypeptide(L)'
;MEDAVQGILLAAELAKTAEVWNIGGDNDYSIDEMRQVLDGKNVTPSPCPSSLSSEKAKKDLGYEAHGNELKALASLSAPMTLQPAGSAAKILLYGSRGWIGRQFVELLQKEGVAYVEAKTRPGTDADEVIREEMVQVAPSHVMSMIGRTHGEGVNSIAYLEGGPDKLKLNMRDNLYAPWILASLCEKMNIHFTYLGTGCLFKYDAEHPIDGPGYKEDDVGNYDGTSYSAVKCFTDRLLRHFDNTLQCRIRLPVNYEPDNRNLVAKVSISISKDP
;
A
#
# COMPACT_ATOMS: atom_id res chain seq x y z
N MET A 1 6.63 2.74 -21.17
CA MET A 1 6.54 2.46 -19.72
C MET A 1 5.60 1.29 -19.49
N GLU A 2 4.44 1.27 -20.14
CA GLU A 2 3.49 0.13 -20.12
C GLU A 2 4.15 -1.22 -20.45
N ASP A 3 4.96 -1.31 -21.50
CA ASP A 3 5.68 -2.54 -21.85
C ASP A 3 6.58 -3.06 -20.73
N ALA A 4 7.36 -2.18 -20.09
CA ALA A 4 8.26 -2.59 -19.01
C ALA A 4 7.46 -3.05 -17.78
N VAL A 5 6.35 -2.39 -17.48
CA VAL A 5 5.43 -2.80 -16.42
C VAL A 5 4.89 -4.21 -16.72
N GLN A 6 4.40 -4.45 -17.93
CA GLN A 6 3.89 -5.76 -18.34
C GLN A 6 4.97 -6.86 -18.21
N GLY A 7 6.21 -6.60 -18.64
CA GLY A 7 7.31 -7.55 -18.53
C GLY A 7 7.65 -7.90 -17.08
N ILE A 8 7.71 -6.90 -16.19
CA ILE A 8 7.95 -7.11 -14.75
C ILE A 8 6.82 -7.92 -14.12
N LEU A 9 5.58 -7.62 -14.49
CA LEU A 9 4.38 -8.29 -13.97
C LEU A 9 4.34 -9.77 -14.34
N LEU A 10 4.67 -10.11 -15.59
CA LEU A 10 4.81 -11.50 -16.03
C LEU A 10 5.95 -12.22 -15.29
N ALA A 11 7.10 -11.54 -15.13
CA ALA A 11 8.22 -12.09 -14.40
C ALA A 11 7.86 -12.39 -12.94
N ALA A 12 7.14 -11.50 -12.25
CA ALA A 12 6.71 -11.70 -10.87
C ALA A 12 5.71 -12.85 -10.69
N GLU A 13 4.84 -13.09 -11.67
CA GLU A 13 3.86 -14.19 -11.62
C GLU A 13 4.47 -15.56 -11.90
N LEU A 14 5.44 -15.62 -12.81
CA LEU A 14 6.07 -16.86 -13.25
C LEU A 14 7.42 -17.13 -12.56
N ALA A 15 7.85 -16.21 -11.67
CA ALA A 15 9.08 -16.29 -10.90
C ALA A 15 9.21 -17.61 -10.16
N LYS A 16 10.29 -18.33 -10.45
CA LYS A 16 10.86 -19.35 -9.56
C LYS A 16 12.07 -18.76 -8.84
N THR A 17 12.55 -19.45 -7.81
CA THR A 17 13.69 -19.00 -7.01
C THR A 17 14.92 -18.76 -7.89
N ALA A 18 15.45 -17.53 -7.87
CA ALA A 18 16.68 -17.10 -8.55
C ALA A 18 16.65 -17.08 -10.10
N GLU A 19 15.49 -16.80 -10.71
CA GLU A 19 15.40 -16.59 -12.15
C GLU A 19 15.81 -15.16 -12.57
N VAL A 20 16.50 -15.05 -13.71
CA VAL A 20 16.85 -13.76 -14.34
C VAL A 20 16.28 -13.71 -15.74
N TRP A 21 15.59 -12.62 -16.09
CA TRP A 21 15.07 -12.32 -17.43
C TRP A 21 15.51 -10.93 -17.87
N ASN A 22 15.92 -10.80 -19.13
CA ASN A 22 16.07 -9.51 -19.78
C ASN A 22 14.74 -9.12 -20.45
N ILE A 23 14.09 -8.08 -19.93
CA ILE A 23 12.84 -7.52 -20.48
C ILE A 23 13.09 -6.28 -21.36
N GLY A 24 14.35 -6.01 -21.71
CA GLY A 24 14.72 -4.94 -22.64
C GLY A 24 14.32 -5.25 -24.09
N GLY A 25 14.29 -4.20 -24.91
CA GLY A 25 14.11 -4.32 -26.36
C GLY A 25 15.39 -4.74 -27.08
N ASP A 26 15.32 -4.80 -28.41
CA ASP A 26 16.44 -5.24 -29.25
C ASP A 26 17.58 -4.20 -29.36
N ASN A 27 17.38 -3.00 -28.81
CA ASN A 27 18.32 -1.89 -28.91
C ASN A 27 18.73 -1.34 -27.54
N ASP A 28 20.04 -1.14 -27.36
CA ASP A 28 20.65 -0.33 -26.31
C ASP A 28 20.96 1.08 -26.86
N TYR A 29 21.09 2.05 -25.96
CA TYR A 29 21.44 3.44 -26.29
C TYR A 29 22.62 3.92 -25.44
N SER A 30 23.42 4.83 -25.99
CA SER A 30 24.56 5.43 -25.27
C SER A 30 24.10 6.22 -24.06
N ILE A 31 24.71 5.96 -22.89
CA ILE A 31 24.40 6.67 -21.64
C ILE A 31 24.50 8.20 -21.82
N ASP A 32 25.50 8.68 -22.56
CA ASP A 32 25.72 10.11 -22.75
C ASP A 32 24.70 10.76 -23.68
N GLU A 33 24.18 10.03 -24.67
CA GLU A 33 23.08 10.51 -25.53
C GLU A 33 21.78 10.55 -24.74
N MET A 34 21.50 9.52 -23.93
CA MET A 34 20.30 9.44 -23.11
C MET A 34 20.26 10.53 -22.03
N ARG A 35 21.40 10.84 -21.39
CA ARG A 35 21.53 11.98 -20.47
C ARG A 35 21.15 13.30 -21.14
N GLN A 36 21.63 13.53 -22.36
CA GLN A 36 21.33 14.75 -23.10
C GLN A 36 19.83 14.86 -23.43
N VAL A 37 19.17 13.75 -23.78
CA VAL A 37 17.71 13.72 -23.98
C VAL A 37 16.95 14.04 -22.69
N LEU A 38 17.36 13.47 -21.57
CA LEU A 38 16.75 13.73 -20.25
C LEU A 38 16.96 15.17 -19.79
N ASP A 39 18.09 15.78 -20.12
CA ASP A 39 18.38 17.20 -19.90
C ASP A 39 17.60 18.14 -20.86
N GLY A 40 16.73 17.58 -21.71
CA GLY A 40 15.92 18.34 -22.66
C GLY A 40 16.69 18.87 -23.88
N LYS A 41 17.91 18.37 -24.15
CA LYS A 41 18.65 18.71 -25.36
C LYS A 41 18.07 17.95 -26.56
N ASN A 42 18.08 18.61 -27.71
CA ASN A 42 17.51 18.07 -28.95
C ASN A 42 18.51 17.12 -29.63
N VAL A 43 18.71 15.95 -29.02
CA VAL A 43 19.57 14.87 -29.51
C VAL A 43 18.68 13.69 -29.90
N THR A 44 18.97 13.05 -31.03
CA THR A 44 18.33 11.79 -31.44
C THR A 44 19.31 10.66 -31.17
N PRO A 45 19.12 9.84 -30.10
CA PRO A 45 20.03 8.76 -29.77
C PRO A 45 20.08 7.71 -30.87
N SER A 46 21.27 7.16 -31.11
CA SER A 46 21.45 6.11 -32.12
C SER A 46 21.28 4.73 -31.47
N PRO A 47 20.36 3.87 -31.97
CA PRO A 47 20.20 2.53 -31.43
C PRO A 47 21.43 1.67 -31.77
N CYS A 48 21.87 0.88 -30.80
CA CYS A 48 22.86 -0.19 -30.98
C CYS A 48 22.22 -1.54 -30.60
N PRO A 49 22.59 -2.67 -31.20
CA PRO A 49 22.02 -3.97 -30.81
C PRO A 49 22.19 -4.24 -29.32
N SER A 50 21.15 -4.77 -28.67
CA SER A 50 21.20 -5.00 -27.23
C SER A 50 22.28 -6.02 -26.86
N SER A 51 23.03 -5.69 -25.81
CA SER A 51 24.09 -6.52 -25.25
C SER A 51 23.57 -7.74 -24.49
N LEU A 52 22.28 -7.76 -24.13
CA LEU A 52 21.65 -8.83 -23.37
C LEU A 52 20.52 -9.48 -24.18
N SER A 53 20.50 -10.82 -24.23
CA SER A 53 19.45 -11.55 -24.95
C SER A 53 18.12 -11.55 -24.20
N SER A 54 17.04 -11.18 -24.88
CA SER A 54 15.65 -11.26 -24.40
C SER A 54 14.97 -12.61 -24.71
N GLU A 55 15.66 -13.55 -25.36
CA GLU A 55 15.09 -14.84 -25.79
C GLU A 55 14.46 -15.64 -24.65
N LYS A 56 15.07 -15.60 -23.47
CA LYS A 56 14.52 -16.27 -22.29
C LYS A 56 13.18 -15.67 -21.87
N ALA A 57 13.03 -14.34 -21.90
CA ALA A 57 11.77 -13.68 -21.60
C ALA A 57 10.69 -14.01 -22.66
N LYS A 58 11.08 -14.06 -23.94
CA LYS A 58 10.19 -14.48 -25.03
C LYS A 58 9.67 -15.90 -24.83
N LYS A 59 10.56 -16.82 -24.49
CA LYS A 59 10.23 -18.24 -24.34
C LYS A 59 9.46 -18.54 -23.07
N ASP A 60 9.91 -18.03 -21.94
CA ASP A 60 9.41 -18.42 -20.63
C ASP A 60 8.22 -17.56 -20.19
N LEU A 61 8.22 -16.27 -20.53
CA LEU A 61 7.18 -15.30 -20.15
C LEU A 61 6.21 -14.97 -21.29
N GLY A 62 6.53 -15.35 -22.54
CA GLY A 62 5.78 -14.92 -23.71
C GLY A 62 5.86 -13.40 -23.95
N TYR A 63 6.93 -12.76 -23.47
CA TYR A 63 7.07 -11.30 -23.47
C TYR A 63 8.05 -10.80 -24.53
N GLU A 64 7.64 -9.77 -25.27
CA GLU A 64 8.48 -8.96 -26.15
C GLU A 64 8.24 -7.48 -25.88
N ALA A 65 9.30 -6.68 -25.88
CA ALA A 65 9.18 -5.23 -25.82
C ALA A 65 8.83 -4.68 -27.21
N HIS A 66 7.78 -3.86 -27.28
CA HIS A 66 7.28 -3.25 -28.52
C HIS A 66 7.21 -1.72 -28.45
N GLY A 67 7.34 -1.14 -27.25
CA GLY A 67 7.21 0.27 -26.97
C GLY A 67 8.39 1.08 -27.49
N ASN A 68 8.11 2.32 -27.92
CA ASN A 68 9.15 3.27 -28.30
C ASN A 68 9.76 3.91 -27.04
N GLU A 69 10.99 3.52 -26.70
CA GLU A 69 11.65 3.93 -25.45
C GLU A 69 11.90 5.44 -25.42
N LEU A 70 12.31 6.02 -26.55
CA LEU A 70 12.58 7.45 -26.70
C LEU A 70 11.32 8.29 -26.46
N LYS A 71 10.19 7.87 -27.01
CA LYS A 71 8.89 8.54 -26.79
C LYS A 71 8.45 8.43 -25.34
N ALA A 72 8.64 7.26 -24.71
CA ALA A 72 8.33 7.07 -23.30
C ALA A 72 9.20 7.95 -22.40
N LEU A 73 10.50 8.07 -22.70
CA LEU A 73 11.42 8.94 -21.96
C LEU A 73 11.11 10.42 -22.14
N ALA A 74 10.76 10.86 -23.35
CA ALA A 74 10.34 12.24 -23.60
C ALA A 74 9.06 12.63 -22.80
N SER A 75 8.19 11.66 -22.51
CA SER A 75 6.99 11.86 -21.68
C SER A 75 7.26 11.91 -20.16
N LEU A 76 8.45 11.53 -19.70
CA LEU A 76 8.85 11.61 -18.29
C LEU A 76 9.22 13.03 -17.83
N SER A 77 8.94 14.07 -18.62
CA SER A 77 9.25 15.49 -18.35
C SER A 77 8.58 16.11 -17.13
N ALA A 78 7.81 15.35 -16.35
CA ALA A 78 7.48 15.75 -14.99
C ALA A 78 8.76 15.70 -14.15
N PRO A 79 9.06 16.71 -13.31
CA PRO A 79 10.19 16.61 -12.41
C PRO A 79 9.96 15.36 -11.57
N MET A 80 10.78 14.31 -11.78
CA MET A 80 10.99 13.31 -10.75
C MET A 80 11.32 14.14 -9.52
N THR A 81 10.45 14.13 -8.51
CA THR A 81 10.77 14.71 -7.21
C THR A 81 12.06 14.04 -6.81
N LEU A 82 13.17 14.78 -6.95
CA LEU A 82 14.49 14.33 -6.58
C LEU A 82 14.33 13.76 -5.18
N GLN A 83 14.60 12.46 -5.05
CA GLN A 83 14.60 11.82 -3.75
C GLN A 83 15.44 12.73 -2.85
N PRO A 84 14.92 13.17 -1.69
CA PRO A 84 15.74 13.87 -0.73
C PRO A 84 16.99 13.02 -0.52
N ALA A 85 18.16 13.62 -0.67
CA ALA A 85 19.45 12.94 -0.81
C ALA A 85 19.89 12.08 0.39
N GLY A 86 18.96 11.70 1.28
CA GLY A 86 19.19 10.84 2.45
C GLY A 86 18.12 9.76 2.72
N SER A 87 17.05 9.63 1.92
CA SER A 87 16.04 8.59 2.19
C SER A 87 16.35 7.30 1.44
N ALA A 88 16.83 6.29 2.16
CA ALA A 88 17.00 4.91 1.65
C ALA A 88 15.65 4.23 1.32
N ALA A 89 14.53 4.82 1.72
CA ALA A 89 13.18 4.30 1.49
C ALA A 89 12.33 5.22 0.60
N LYS A 90 11.52 4.58 -0.26
CA LYS A 90 10.39 5.15 -0.99
C LYS A 90 9.11 4.41 -0.58
N ILE A 91 8.14 5.13 -0.01
CA ILE A 91 6.89 4.58 0.52
C ILE A 91 5.74 4.80 -0.46
N LEU A 92 4.96 3.76 -0.78
CA LEU A 92 3.65 3.90 -1.40
C LEU A 92 2.57 3.84 -0.31
N LEU A 93 1.84 4.94 -0.12
CA LEU A 93 0.90 5.11 1.00
C LEU A 93 -0.55 5.01 0.54
N TYR A 94 -1.25 3.96 1.00
CA TYR A 94 -2.70 3.81 0.87
C TYR A 94 -3.43 4.42 2.08
N GLY A 95 -4.46 5.23 1.81
CA GLY A 95 -5.26 5.88 2.85
C GLY A 95 -4.71 7.23 3.32
N SER A 96 -3.85 7.89 2.55
CA SER A 96 -3.26 9.20 2.85
C SER A 96 -4.29 10.30 3.15
N ARG A 97 -5.45 10.27 2.50
CA ARG A 97 -6.55 11.23 2.73
C ARG A 97 -7.34 10.97 4.02
N GLY A 98 -7.10 9.85 4.68
CA GLY A 98 -7.68 9.52 5.97
C GLY A 98 -7.10 10.39 7.09
N TRP A 99 -7.74 10.36 8.26
CA TRP A 99 -7.30 11.20 9.38
C TRP A 99 -5.91 10.84 9.92
N ILE A 100 -5.59 9.55 10.02
CA ILE A 100 -4.23 9.11 10.36
C ILE A 100 -3.30 9.30 9.16
N GLY A 101 -3.77 9.00 7.95
CA GLY A 101 -3.01 9.18 6.72
C GLY A 101 -2.46 10.60 6.54
N ARG A 102 -3.26 11.64 6.82
CA ARG A 102 -2.82 13.03 6.70
C ARG A 102 -1.72 13.38 7.68
N GLN A 103 -1.88 12.98 8.95
CA GLN A 103 -0.84 13.15 9.97
C GLN A 103 0.44 12.40 9.60
N PHE A 104 0.32 11.22 9.00
CA PHE A 104 1.48 10.46 8.55
C PHE A 104 2.18 11.11 7.35
N VAL A 105 1.43 11.69 6.40
CA VAL A 105 1.99 12.48 5.30
C VAL A 105 2.80 13.67 5.83
N GLU A 106 2.26 14.41 6.80
CA GLU A 106 2.97 15.53 7.45
C GLU A 106 4.25 15.06 8.14
N LEU A 107 4.22 13.90 8.80
CA LEU A 107 5.41 13.28 9.40
C LEU A 107 6.44 12.92 8.34
N LEU A 108 6.04 12.26 7.24
CA LEU A 108 6.96 11.88 6.16
C LEU A 108 7.63 13.11 5.52
N GLN A 109 6.87 14.19 5.32
CA GLN A 109 7.39 15.46 4.82
C GLN A 109 8.41 16.07 5.78
N LYS A 110 8.09 16.11 7.07
CA LYS A 110 8.96 16.64 8.12
C LYS A 110 10.28 15.87 8.21
N GLU A 111 10.22 14.54 8.14
CA GLU A 111 11.40 13.67 8.22
C GLU A 111 12.13 13.53 6.87
N GLY A 112 11.64 14.17 5.80
CA GLY A 112 12.26 14.12 4.48
C GLY A 112 12.24 12.72 3.85
N VAL A 113 11.27 11.87 4.20
CA VAL A 113 11.12 10.52 3.67
C VAL A 113 10.38 10.58 2.33
N ALA A 114 10.91 9.92 1.30
CA ALA A 114 10.27 9.89 -0.01
C ALA A 114 8.99 9.03 0.03
N TYR A 115 7.87 9.58 -0.44
CA TYR A 115 6.61 8.86 -0.51
C TYR A 115 5.79 9.23 -1.75
N VAL A 116 4.88 8.35 -2.12
CA VAL A 116 3.84 8.54 -3.13
C VAL A 116 2.50 8.19 -2.49
N GLU A 117 1.54 9.11 -2.58
CA GLU A 117 0.17 8.81 -2.20
C GLU A 117 -0.48 7.95 -3.28
N ALA A 118 -1.01 6.78 -2.90
CA ALA A 118 -1.69 5.90 -3.82
C ALA A 118 -2.94 6.59 -4.41
N LYS A 119 -3.13 6.44 -5.71
CA LYS A 119 -4.28 6.93 -6.46
C LYS A 119 -5.37 5.88 -6.54
N THR A 120 -4.98 4.61 -6.55
CA THR A 120 -5.91 3.50 -6.63
C THR A 120 -6.53 3.16 -5.27
N ARG A 121 -7.65 2.45 -5.30
CA ARG A 121 -8.45 2.10 -4.13
C ARG A 121 -8.68 0.58 -4.05
N PRO A 122 -7.81 -0.14 -3.32
CA PRO A 122 -7.94 -1.59 -3.12
C PRO A 122 -9.34 -1.99 -2.64
N GLY A 123 -9.87 -3.05 -3.26
CA GLY A 123 -11.23 -3.55 -3.06
C GLY A 123 -12.33 -2.84 -3.85
N THR A 124 -12.07 -1.66 -4.44
CA THR A 124 -13.02 -1.01 -5.37
C THR A 124 -12.50 -1.02 -6.80
N ASP A 125 -11.25 -0.61 -6.99
CA ASP A 125 -10.59 -0.72 -8.29
C ASP A 125 -10.15 -2.18 -8.52
N ALA A 126 -9.95 -2.55 -9.78
CA ALA A 126 -9.48 -3.88 -10.16
C ALA A 126 -8.07 -4.12 -9.62
N ASP A 127 -7.80 -5.34 -9.14
CA ASP A 127 -6.53 -5.73 -8.52
C ASP A 127 -5.34 -5.50 -9.46
N GLU A 128 -5.54 -5.68 -10.77
CA GLU A 128 -4.54 -5.45 -11.81
C GLU A 128 -4.04 -4.01 -11.81
N VAL A 129 -4.93 -3.04 -11.62
CA VAL A 129 -4.60 -1.61 -11.61
C VAL A 129 -3.85 -1.25 -10.31
N ILE A 130 -4.20 -1.87 -9.18
CA ILE A 130 -3.43 -1.72 -7.92
C ILE A 130 -1.99 -2.21 -8.13
N ARG A 131 -1.87 -3.38 -8.75
CA ARG A 131 -0.60 -4.04 -9.02
C ARG A 131 0.27 -3.24 -9.99
N GLU A 132 -0.32 -2.70 -11.05
CA GLU A 132 0.35 -1.80 -12.00
C GLU A 132 0.85 -0.53 -11.31
N GLU A 133 0.06 0.09 -10.43
CA GLU A 133 0.49 1.24 -9.64
C GLU A 133 1.71 0.91 -8.78
N MET A 134 1.73 -0.25 -8.11
CA MET A 134 2.88 -0.70 -7.32
C MET A 134 4.15 -0.84 -8.17
N VAL A 135 4.05 -1.45 -9.36
CA VAL A 135 5.20 -1.59 -10.27
C VAL A 135 5.67 -0.24 -10.82
N GLN A 136 4.74 0.62 -11.23
CA GLN A 136 5.06 1.97 -11.74
C GLN A 136 5.74 2.83 -10.67
N VAL A 137 5.27 2.75 -9.43
CA VAL A 137 5.85 3.51 -8.32
C VAL A 137 7.21 2.92 -7.91
N ALA A 138 7.42 1.61 -8.07
CA ALA A 138 8.60 0.87 -7.60
C ALA A 138 8.97 1.24 -6.15
N PRO A 139 8.05 1.06 -5.18
CA PRO A 139 8.32 1.41 -3.78
C PRO A 139 9.21 0.36 -3.11
N SER A 140 9.96 0.81 -2.11
CA SER A 140 10.64 -0.09 -1.17
C SER A 140 9.70 -0.62 -0.08
N HIS A 141 8.66 0.14 0.23
CA HIS A 141 7.71 -0.14 1.31
C HIS A 141 6.30 0.26 0.86
N VAL A 142 5.30 -0.55 1.18
CA VAL A 142 3.89 -0.18 1.07
C VAL A 142 3.32 -0.04 2.46
N MET A 143 2.60 1.05 2.70
CA MET A 143 1.92 1.30 3.96
C MET A 143 0.43 1.48 3.74
N SER A 144 -0.38 0.78 4.53
CA SER A 144 -1.83 0.83 4.46
C SER A 144 -2.43 1.37 5.74
N MET A 145 -3.06 2.53 5.60
CA MET A 145 -3.88 3.18 6.63
C MET A 145 -5.37 3.14 6.26
N ILE A 146 -5.74 2.19 5.40
CA ILE A 146 -7.12 2.03 4.94
C ILE A 146 -7.96 1.36 6.03
N GLY A 147 -9.20 1.81 6.14
CA GLY A 147 -10.18 1.18 7.01
C GLY A 147 -11.49 1.94 6.95
N ARG A 148 -12.59 1.20 6.84
CA ARG A 148 -13.91 1.77 6.96
C ARG A 148 -14.29 1.77 8.44
N THR A 149 -14.42 2.95 9.02
CA THR A 149 -14.82 3.13 10.43
C THR A 149 -15.99 4.12 10.60
N HIS A 150 -16.52 4.62 9.49
CA HIS A 150 -17.64 5.56 9.41
C HIS A 150 -18.19 5.61 7.97
N GLY A 151 -19.32 6.28 7.77
CA GLY A 151 -19.88 6.54 6.44
C GLY A 151 -20.95 7.63 6.48
N GLU A 152 -21.72 7.78 5.40
CA GLU A 152 -22.74 8.83 5.27
C GLU A 152 -23.68 8.85 6.47
N GLY A 153 -23.77 10.01 7.13
CA GLY A 153 -24.63 10.24 8.30
C GLY A 153 -24.18 9.59 9.61
N VAL A 154 -23.16 8.72 9.62
CA VAL A 154 -22.74 7.98 10.81
C VAL A 154 -21.22 7.99 10.99
N ASN A 155 -20.74 8.75 11.97
CA ASN A 155 -19.32 8.97 12.28
C ASN A 155 -18.72 7.93 13.24
N SER A 156 -19.19 6.68 13.18
CA SER A 156 -18.72 5.57 14.00
C SER A 156 -18.84 4.23 13.28
N ILE A 157 -18.26 3.18 13.87
CA ILE A 157 -18.34 1.81 13.35
C ILE A 157 -19.78 1.27 13.27
N ALA A 158 -20.73 1.92 13.95
CA ALA A 158 -22.17 1.61 13.84
C ALA A 158 -22.67 1.73 12.39
N TYR A 159 -22.00 2.50 11.54
CA TYR A 159 -22.29 2.56 10.11
C TYR A 159 -22.22 1.18 9.42
N LEU A 160 -21.42 0.26 9.95
CA LEU A 160 -21.17 -1.07 9.39
C LEU A 160 -22.11 -2.16 9.93
N GLU A 161 -23.03 -1.77 10.80
CA GLU A 161 -24.09 -2.62 11.30
C GLU A 161 -25.34 -2.55 10.40
N GLY A 162 -26.22 -3.54 10.48
CA GLY A 162 -27.56 -3.43 9.90
C GLY A 162 -27.76 -4.07 8.52
N GLY A 163 -26.92 -5.03 8.12
CA GLY A 163 -27.27 -5.98 7.06
C GLY A 163 -26.20 -6.23 5.97
N PRO A 164 -26.57 -7.01 4.92
CA PRO A 164 -25.63 -7.49 3.90
C PRO A 164 -24.86 -6.39 3.16
N ASP A 165 -25.49 -5.24 2.88
CA ASP A 165 -24.82 -4.13 2.18
C ASP A 165 -23.68 -3.53 3.02
N LYS A 166 -23.92 -3.37 4.33
CA LYS A 166 -22.92 -2.85 5.27
C LYS A 166 -21.82 -3.88 5.51
N LEU A 167 -22.19 -5.15 5.60
CA LEU A 167 -21.24 -6.26 5.68
C LEU A 167 -20.34 -6.31 4.42
N LYS A 168 -20.91 -6.13 3.22
CA LYS A 168 -20.13 -6.07 1.97
C LYS A 168 -19.11 -4.94 1.99
N LEU A 169 -19.50 -3.75 2.45
CA LEU A 169 -18.57 -2.62 2.62
C LEU A 169 -17.48 -2.92 3.65
N ASN A 170 -17.85 -3.55 4.77
CA ASN A 170 -16.93 -3.94 5.83
C ASN A 170 -15.90 -4.96 5.33
N MET A 171 -16.36 -6.05 4.72
CA MET A 171 -15.51 -7.08 4.10
C MET A 171 -14.56 -6.49 3.06
N ARG A 172 -15.08 -5.63 2.17
CA ARG A 172 -14.26 -4.97 1.13
C ARG A 172 -13.14 -4.13 1.74
N ASP A 173 -13.48 -3.18 2.60
CA ASP A 173 -12.55 -2.14 3.04
C ASP A 173 -11.68 -2.57 4.24
N ASN A 174 -12.16 -3.49 5.09
CA ASN A 174 -11.48 -3.89 6.33
C ASN A 174 -10.84 -5.28 6.29
N LEU A 175 -11.13 -6.11 5.28
CA LEU A 175 -10.53 -7.45 5.09
C LEU A 175 -9.89 -7.61 3.72
N TYR A 176 -10.66 -7.49 2.64
CA TYR A 176 -10.16 -7.74 1.29
C TYR A 176 -9.06 -6.75 0.89
N ALA A 177 -9.32 -5.45 1.07
CA ALA A 177 -8.38 -4.40 0.72
C ALA A 177 -6.99 -4.54 1.40
N PRO A 178 -6.87 -4.77 2.72
CA PRO A 178 -5.56 -5.01 3.32
C PRO A 178 -4.96 -6.37 2.93
N TRP A 179 -5.77 -7.41 2.73
CA TRP A 179 -5.29 -8.72 2.31
C TRP A 179 -4.69 -8.70 0.90
N ILE A 180 -5.35 -8.06 -0.08
CA ILE A 180 -4.82 -7.98 -1.44
C ILE A 180 -3.51 -7.20 -1.49
N LEU A 181 -3.38 -6.13 -0.70
CA LEU A 181 -2.13 -5.40 -0.57
C LEU A 181 -1.00 -6.28 0.00
N ALA A 182 -1.26 -7.02 1.07
CA ALA A 182 -0.28 -7.94 1.65
C ALA A 182 0.17 -9.01 0.63
N SER A 183 -0.79 -9.62 -0.06
CA SER A 183 -0.56 -10.63 -1.10
C SER A 183 0.28 -10.11 -2.26
N LEU A 184 -0.03 -8.90 -2.77
CA LEU A 184 0.77 -8.28 -3.82
C LEU A 184 2.18 -7.93 -3.34
N CYS A 185 2.31 -7.40 -2.12
CA CYS A 185 3.60 -7.08 -1.54
C CYS A 185 4.48 -8.33 -1.34
N GLU A 186 3.91 -9.45 -0.90
CA GLU A 186 4.61 -10.73 -0.76
C GLU A 186 5.16 -11.21 -2.11
N LYS A 187 4.31 -11.24 -3.15
CA LYS A 187 4.71 -11.63 -4.51
C LYS A 187 5.84 -10.77 -5.08
N MET A 188 5.86 -9.49 -4.72
CA MET A 188 6.87 -8.55 -5.19
C MET A 188 8.06 -8.39 -4.23
N ASN A 189 8.07 -9.12 -3.11
CA ASN A 189 9.06 -9.01 -2.05
C ASN A 189 9.25 -7.57 -1.52
N ILE A 190 8.12 -6.86 -1.35
CA ILE A 190 8.07 -5.49 -0.82
C ILE A 190 7.62 -5.56 0.65
N HIS A 191 8.24 -4.78 1.54
CA HIS A 191 7.76 -4.70 2.92
C HIS A 191 6.36 -4.07 2.98
N PHE A 192 5.42 -4.71 3.68
CA PHE A 192 4.08 -4.19 3.88
C PHE A 192 3.86 -3.81 5.35
N THR A 193 3.41 -2.58 5.61
CA THR A 193 2.92 -2.20 6.95
C THR A 193 1.42 -1.96 6.89
N TYR A 194 0.67 -2.65 7.75
CA TYR A 194 -0.77 -2.46 7.91
C TYR A 194 -1.10 -1.88 9.27
N LEU A 195 -1.80 -0.74 9.25
CA LEU A 195 -2.35 -0.13 10.46
C LEU A 195 -3.69 -0.79 10.82
N GLY A 196 -3.61 -1.84 11.63
CA GLY A 196 -4.73 -2.61 12.13
C GLY A 196 -5.45 -1.96 13.31
N THR A 197 -6.05 -2.78 14.17
CA THR A 197 -6.71 -2.32 15.39
C THR A 197 -6.43 -3.31 16.52
N GLY A 198 -6.29 -2.82 17.74
CA GLY A 198 -6.24 -3.63 18.96
C GLY A 198 -7.61 -3.78 19.62
N CYS A 199 -8.69 -3.22 19.04
CA CYS A 199 -10.06 -3.44 19.52
C CYS A 199 -10.60 -4.83 19.10
N LEU A 200 -9.76 -5.85 19.21
CA LEU A 200 -10.04 -7.25 18.85
C LEU A 200 -10.32 -8.10 20.10
N PHE A 201 -10.10 -7.53 21.28
CA PHE A 201 -10.03 -8.25 22.53
C PHE A 201 -11.03 -7.67 23.54
N LYS A 202 -11.63 -8.57 24.34
CA LYS A 202 -12.41 -8.27 25.54
C LYS A 202 -11.76 -8.96 26.74
N TYR A 203 -11.94 -8.43 27.94
CA TYR A 203 -11.42 -9.10 29.13
C TYR A 203 -12.08 -10.46 29.33
N ASP A 204 -11.30 -11.43 29.80
CA ASP A 204 -11.74 -12.78 30.12
C ASP A 204 -11.02 -13.32 31.36
N ALA A 205 -11.12 -14.64 31.62
CA ALA A 205 -10.53 -15.25 32.81
C ALA A 205 -9.00 -15.24 32.79
N GLU A 206 -8.37 -15.31 31.61
CA GLU A 206 -6.91 -15.31 31.44
C GLU A 206 -6.36 -13.88 31.37
N HIS A 207 -7.16 -12.96 30.81
CA HIS A 207 -6.85 -11.54 30.68
C HIS A 207 -7.90 -10.70 31.43
N PRO A 208 -7.89 -10.68 32.77
CA PRO A 208 -8.77 -9.81 33.55
C PRO A 208 -8.31 -8.34 33.47
N ILE A 209 -9.15 -7.42 33.96
CA ILE A 209 -8.90 -5.95 33.90
C ILE A 209 -7.53 -5.56 34.47
N ASP A 210 -7.16 -6.15 35.61
CA ASP A 210 -5.89 -5.89 36.31
C ASP A 210 -4.86 -7.01 36.08
N GLY A 211 -5.06 -7.82 35.03
CA GLY A 211 -4.23 -8.97 34.69
C GLY A 211 -3.20 -8.70 33.59
N PRO A 212 -2.53 -9.75 33.10
CA PRO A 212 -1.68 -9.63 31.92
C PRO A 212 -2.51 -9.20 30.71
N GLY A 213 -1.94 -8.33 29.88
CA GLY A 213 -2.52 -7.95 28.60
C GLY A 213 -2.30 -9.01 27.53
N TYR A 214 -3.05 -8.90 26.44
CA TYR A 214 -2.91 -9.72 25.24
C TYR A 214 -1.57 -9.47 24.52
N LYS A 215 -1.03 -10.53 23.93
CA LYS A 215 0.18 -10.59 23.12
C LYS A 215 -0.12 -10.63 21.62
N GLU A 216 0.93 -10.57 20.81
CA GLU A 216 0.83 -10.60 19.35
C GLU A 216 0.28 -11.92 18.80
N ASP A 217 0.57 -13.04 19.46
CA ASP A 217 0.12 -14.39 19.10
C ASP A 217 -1.31 -14.70 19.55
N ASP A 218 -1.86 -13.96 20.52
CA ASP A 218 -3.24 -14.16 20.98
C ASP A 218 -4.27 -13.91 19.90
N VAL A 219 -5.33 -14.73 19.88
CA VAL A 219 -6.42 -14.63 18.91
C VAL A 219 -7.51 -13.72 19.45
N GLY A 220 -7.94 -12.73 18.64
CA GLY A 220 -9.03 -11.82 18.98
C GLY A 220 -10.31 -12.55 19.38
N ASN A 221 -10.87 -12.21 20.54
CA ASN A 221 -12.05 -12.82 21.14
C ASN A 221 -13.27 -11.86 21.23
N TYR A 222 -13.16 -10.66 20.65
CA TYR A 222 -14.25 -9.68 20.58
C TYR A 222 -14.94 -9.69 19.22
N ASP A 223 -16.23 -10.02 19.24
CA ASP A 223 -17.12 -10.15 18.10
C ASP A 223 -18.42 -9.33 18.24
N GLY A 224 -18.46 -8.43 19.24
CA GLY A 224 -19.66 -7.64 19.57
C GLY A 224 -20.08 -6.60 18.52
N THR A 225 -19.28 -6.41 17.46
CA THR A 225 -19.64 -5.58 16.31
C THR A 225 -19.21 -6.25 15.01
N SER A 226 -19.95 -6.02 13.93
CA SER A 226 -19.60 -6.44 12.57
C SER A 226 -18.17 -6.01 12.22
N TYR A 227 -17.80 -4.77 12.58
CA TYR A 227 -16.44 -4.25 12.37
C TYR A 227 -15.37 -5.11 13.05
N SER A 228 -15.55 -5.44 14.33
CA SER A 228 -14.53 -6.16 15.11
C SER A 228 -14.44 -7.61 14.67
N ALA A 229 -15.58 -8.25 14.38
CA ALA A 229 -15.60 -9.60 13.82
C ALA A 229 -14.77 -9.69 12.54
N VAL A 230 -14.97 -8.77 11.58
CA VAL A 230 -14.18 -8.72 10.34
C VAL A 230 -12.71 -8.43 10.62
N LYS A 231 -12.37 -7.44 11.45
CA LYS A 231 -10.98 -7.10 11.78
C LYS A 231 -10.25 -8.23 12.52
N CYS A 232 -10.92 -9.03 13.34
CA CYS A 232 -10.35 -10.23 13.96
C CYS A 232 -9.90 -11.24 12.91
N PHE A 233 -10.70 -11.47 11.86
CA PHE A 233 -10.28 -12.32 10.75
C PHE A 233 -9.15 -11.69 9.93
N THR A 234 -9.20 -10.38 9.67
CA THR A 234 -8.10 -9.69 8.98
C THR A 234 -6.78 -9.81 9.73
N ASP A 235 -6.77 -9.59 11.06
CA ASP A 235 -5.56 -9.72 11.88
C ASP A 235 -4.96 -11.13 11.79
N ARG A 236 -5.81 -12.16 11.88
CA ARG A 236 -5.38 -13.56 11.74
C ARG A 236 -4.83 -13.86 10.35
N LEU A 237 -5.53 -13.43 9.29
CA LEU A 237 -5.12 -13.69 7.90
C LEU A 237 -3.76 -13.06 7.59
N LEU A 238 -3.54 -11.84 8.07
CA LEU A 238 -2.32 -11.10 7.76
C LEU A 238 -1.07 -11.65 8.47
N ARG A 239 -1.22 -12.51 9.50
CA ARG A 239 -0.07 -13.16 10.18
C ARG A 239 0.67 -14.15 9.30
N HIS A 240 0.07 -14.57 8.20
CA HIS A 240 0.66 -15.54 7.28
C HIS A 240 1.62 -14.91 6.27
N PHE A 241 1.77 -13.58 6.26
CA PHE A 241 2.68 -12.87 5.37
C PHE A 241 3.93 -12.42 6.14
N ASP A 242 5.07 -13.09 5.92
CA ASP A 242 6.33 -12.83 6.64
C ASP A 242 6.88 -11.41 6.40
N ASN A 243 6.56 -10.81 5.27
CA ASN A 243 6.95 -9.45 4.89
C ASN A 243 5.99 -8.37 5.44
N THR A 244 4.99 -8.75 6.26
CA THR A 244 3.95 -7.84 6.75
C THR A 244 4.12 -7.48 8.22
N LEU A 245 4.30 -6.18 8.50
CA LEU A 245 4.19 -5.60 9.84
C LEU A 245 2.73 -5.20 10.13
N GLN A 246 2.15 -5.78 11.18
CA GLN A 246 0.81 -5.42 11.65
C GLN A 246 0.88 -4.54 12.91
N CYS A 247 0.40 -3.31 12.81
CA CYS A 247 0.36 -2.35 13.92
C CYS A 247 -1.04 -2.29 14.53
N ARG A 248 -1.25 -2.89 15.71
CA ARG A 248 -2.55 -2.90 16.43
C ARG A 248 -2.75 -1.62 17.24
N ILE A 249 -3.23 -0.55 16.59
CA ILE A 249 -3.55 0.69 17.31
C ILE A 249 -4.85 0.58 18.12
N ARG A 250 -4.91 1.25 19.28
CA ARG A 250 -6.14 1.41 20.06
C ARG A 250 -6.36 2.89 20.34
N LEU A 251 -7.61 3.34 20.23
CA LEU A 251 -8.05 4.66 20.65
C LEU A 251 -7.07 5.79 20.26
N PRO A 252 -6.94 6.11 18.97
CA PRO A 252 -5.96 7.11 18.55
C PRO A 252 -6.31 8.49 19.14
N VAL A 253 -5.32 9.12 19.76
CA VAL A 253 -5.37 10.44 20.39
C VAL A 253 -4.35 11.34 19.70
N ASN A 254 -4.69 12.60 19.47
CA ASN A 254 -3.72 13.64 19.11
C ASN A 254 -3.97 14.91 19.95
N TYR A 255 -3.16 15.94 19.76
CA TYR A 255 -3.27 17.20 20.52
C TYR A 255 -4.28 18.19 19.94
N GLU A 256 -4.91 17.85 18.81
CA GLU A 256 -5.83 18.74 18.10
C GLU A 256 -7.30 18.45 18.46
N PRO A 257 -8.15 19.48 18.58
CA PRO A 257 -9.59 19.31 18.78
C PRO A 257 -10.27 18.88 17.46
N ASP A 258 -10.02 17.66 17.00
CA ASP A 258 -10.72 17.01 15.88
C ASP A 258 -11.81 16.09 16.42
N ASN A 259 -12.99 16.05 15.78
CA ASN A 259 -14.09 15.11 16.08
C ASN A 259 -13.68 13.62 16.02
N ARG A 260 -12.52 13.30 15.44
CA ARG A 260 -11.92 11.96 15.43
C ARG A 260 -11.01 11.68 16.63
N ASN A 261 -10.54 12.71 17.33
CA ASN A 261 -9.76 12.59 18.55
C ASN A 261 -10.66 12.11 19.71
N LEU A 262 -10.18 11.12 20.48
CA LEU A 262 -10.90 10.64 21.65
C LEU A 262 -11.15 11.77 22.67
N VAL A 263 -10.20 12.69 22.86
CA VAL A 263 -10.32 13.80 23.82
C VAL A 263 -11.50 14.70 23.46
N ALA A 264 -11.72 14.97 22.17
CA ALA A 264 -12.88 15.73 21.69
C ALA A 264 -14.19 14.94 21.89
N LYS A 265 -14.17 13.62 21.64
CA LYS A 265 -15.36 12.76 21.84
C LYS A 265 -15.79 12.68 23.30
N VAL A 266 -14.84 12.53 24.23
CA VAL A 266 -15.12 12.44 25.66
C VAL A 266 -15.57 13.80 26.22
N SER A 267 -14.97 14.90 25.76
CA SER A 267 -15.38 16.26 26.17
C SER A 267 -16.83 16.59 25.79
N ILE A 268 -17.29 16.13 24.62
CA ILE A 268 -18.68 16.34 24.15
C ILE A 268 -19.69 15.52 24.98
N SER A 269 -19.30 14.34 25.47
CA SER A 269 -20.16 13.51 26.32
C SER A 269 -20.33 14.10 27.72
N ILE A 270 -19.30 14.73 28.28
CA ILE A 270 -19.36 15.36 29.62
C ILE A 270 -20.23 16.63 29.60
N SER A 271 -20.30 17.35 28.47
CA SER A 271 -21.14 18.56 28.34
C SER A 271 -22.64 18.28 28.12
N LYS A 272 -23.06 17.02 28.04
CA LYS A 272 -24.45 16.60 27.76
C LYS A 272 -25.17 15.96 28.93
N ASP A 273 -24.51 15.79 30.08
CA ASP A 273 -25.18 15.45 31.33
C ASP A 273 -25.48 16.75 32.11
N PRO A 274 -26.75 17.15 32.29
CA PRO A 274 -27.15 18.24 33.19
C PRO A 274 -27.03 17.86 34.66
#